data_AF-A0AAW5EY91-F1
#
_entry.id   AF-A0AAW5EY91-F1
#
_cell.length_a   1.000
_cell.length_b   1.000
_cell.length_c   1.000
_cell.angle_alpha   90.00
_cell.angle_beta   90.00
_cell.angle_gamma   90.00
#
_symmetry.space_group_name_H-M   'P 1'
#
loop_
_entity.id
_entity.type
_entity.pdbx_description
1 polymer ?
#
loop_
_entity_poly.entity_id
_entity_poly.type
_entity_poly.pdbx_seq_one_letter_code
_entity_poly.pdbx_strand_id
1 'polypeptide(L)' 'VALIDGEEVTLKRVRHQGDEIALIPANTRYETRTLPASRVSIQGTLAGLMRRY' A
#
# COMPACT_ATOMS: atom_id res chain seq x y z
N VAL A 1 -3.00 4.17 3.18
CA VAL A 1 -3.51 4.44 1.83
C VAL A 1 -2.32 4.81 0.97
N ALA A 2 -2.03 4.02 -0.06
CA ALA A 2 -0.96 4.29 -0.99
C ALA A 2 -1.54 4.59 -2.37
N LEU A 3 -1.03 5.63 -3.02
CA LEU A 3 -1.29 6.02 -4.39
C LEU A 3 -0.04 5.66 -5.22
N ILE A 4 -0.22 4.91 -6.28
CA ILE A 4 0.83 4.44 -7.17
C ILE A 4 0.69 5.20 -8.50
N ASP A 5 1.77 5.83 -8.94
CA ASP A 5 1.85 6.59 -10.20
C ASP A 5 0.80 7.70 -10.40
N GLY A 6 0.10 8.10 -9.33
CA GLY A 6 -0.99 9.08 -9.42
C GLY A 6 -2.32 8.51 -9.91
N GLU A 7 -2.39 7.21 -10.24
CA GLU A 7 -3.58 6.60 -10.85
C GLU A 7 -4.18 5.47 -10.00
N GLU A 8 -3.36 4.57 -9.44
CA GLU A 8 -3.83 3.39 -8.72
C GLU A 8 -3.82 3.61 -7.20
N VAL A 9 -4.98 3.46 -6.54
CA VAL A 9 -5.09 3.55 -5.08
C VAL A 9 -5.19 2.16 -4.46
N THR A 10 -4.38 1.89 -3.43
CA THR A 10 -4.38 0.60 -2.72
C THR A 10 -4.31 0.73 -1.20
N LEU A 11 -4.94 -0.23 -0.53
CA LEU A 11 -4.83 -0.47 0.91
C LEU A 11 -4.00 -1.73 1.14
N LYS A 12 -2.72 -1.54 1.44
CA LYS A 12 -1.77 -2.59 1.77
C LYS A 12 -0.93 -2.16 2.97
N ARG A 13 -0.28 -3.11 3.64
CA ARG A 13 0.70 -2.79 4.66
C ARG A 13 1.98 -2.34 3.97
N VAL A 14 2.44 -1.14 4.31
CA VAL A 14 3.62 -0.52 3.71
C VAL A 14 4.85 -0.84 4.54
N ARG A 15 5.95 -1.26 3.91
CA ARG A 15 7.26 -1.40 4.54
C ARG A 15 8.30 -0.65 3.72
N HIS A 16 9.04 0.24 4.37
CA HIS A 16 10.13 1.00 3.74
C HIS A 16 11.41 0.15 3.75
N GLN A 17 12.08 0.05 2.60
CA GLN A 17 13.35 -0.67 2.42
C GLN A 17 14.31 0.23 1.64
N GLY A 18 14.84 1.27 2.30
CA GLY A 18 15.68 2.27 1.65
C GLY A 18 14.90 3.03 0.58
N ASP A 19 15.36 2.93 -0.68
CA ASP A 19 14.76 3.59 -1.84
C ASP A 19 13.54 2.84 -2.42
N GLU A 20 13.17 1.71 -1.81
CA GLU A 20 12.04 0.91 -2.21
C GLU A 20 10.94 0.86 -1.14
N ILE A 21 9.70 0.71 -1.61
CA ILE A 21 8.53 0.47 -0.79
C ILE A 21 7.95 -0.90 -1.15
N ALA A 22 7.88 -1.77 -0.15
CA ALA A 22 7.19 -3.04 -0.23
C ALA A 22 5.73 -2.89 0.21
N LEU A 23 4.81 -3.19 -0.70
CA LEU A 23 3.36 -3.21 -0.50
C LEU A 23 2.91 -4.64 -0.22
N ILE A 24 2.79 -4.96 1.07
CA ILE A 24 2.46 -6.30 1.56
C ILE A 24 0.93 -6.46 1.61
N PRO A 25 0.36 -7.41 0.86
CA PRO A 25 -1.07 -7.69 0.93
C PRO A 25 -1.44 -8.34 2.26
N ALA A 26 -2.65 -8.09 2.74
CA ALA A 26 -3.21 -8.78 3.90
C ALA A 26 -3.78 -10.18 3.57
N ASN A 27 -3.85 -10.54 2.29
CA ASN A 27 -4.30 -11.84 1.81
C ASN A 27 -3.10 -12.63 1.27
N THR A 28 -2.85 -13.81 1.83
CA THR A 28 -1.72 -14.69 1.50
C THR A 28 -1.72 -15.22 0.07
N ARG A 29 -2.87 -15.17 -0.62
CA ARG A 29 -2.97 -15.54 -2.04
C ARG A 29 -2.34 -14.53 -2.99
N TYR A 30 -1.94 -13.36 -2.48
CA TYR A 30 -1.34 -12.30 -3.28
C TYR A 30 0.12 -12.10 -2.90
N GLU A 31 0.92 -11.77 -3.89
CA GLU A 31 2.34 -11.51 -3.73
C GLU A 31 2.60 -10.09 -3.20
N THR A 32 3.73 -9.93 -2.50
CA THR A 32 4.23 -8.61 -2.11
C THR A 32 4.79 -7.90 -3.34
N ARG A 33 4.32 -6.68 -3.61
CA ARG A 33 4.87 -5.85 -4.69
C ARG A 33 5.89 -4.89 -4.10
N THR A 34 7.10 -4.89 -4.65
CA THR A 34 8.13 -3.90 -4.32
C THR A 34 8.19 -2.87 -5.44
N LEU A 35 8.15 -1.59 -5.08
CA LEU A 35 8.16 -0.47 -6.02
C LEU A 35 9.17 0.58 -5.54
N PRO A 36 9.79 1.35 -6.45
CA PRO A 36 10.57 2.52 -6.08
C PRO A 36 9.74 3.51 -5.25
N ALA A 37 10.34 4.08 -4.20
CA ALA A 37 9.66 5.03 -3.32
C ALA A 37 9.13 6.27 -4.09
N SER A 38 9.79 6.66 -5.18
CA SER A 38 9.36 7.77 -6.05
C SER A 38 8.00 7.55 -6.72
N ARG A 39 7.59 6.30 -6.91
CA ARG A 39 6.32 5.93 -7.57
C ARG A 39 5.16 5.80 -6.59
N VAL A 40 5.44 5.80 -5.28
CA VAL A 40 4.44 5.51 -4.25
C VAL A 40 4.28 6.72 -3.34
N SER A 41 3.09 7.30 -3.36
CA SER A 41 2.70 8.39 -2.46
C SER A 41 1.78 7.88 -1.36
N ILE A 42 2.17 8.05 -0.09
CA ILE A 42 1.32 7.69 1.04
C ILE A 42 0.34 8.83 1.32
N GLN A 43 -0.94 8.59 1.08
CA GLN A 43 -2.02 9.57 1.22
C GLN A 43 -2.60 9.62 2.65
N GLY A 44 -2.29 8.62 3.48
CA GLY A 44 -2.77 8.57 4.86
C GLY A 44 -2.73 7.16 5.44
N THR A 45 -3.24 7.01 6.65
CA THR A 45 -3.26 5.74 7.39
C THR A 45 -4.69 5.22 7.54
N LEU A 46 -4.88 3.91 7.50
CA LEU A 46 -6.18 3.29 7.77
C LEU A 46 -6.49 3.45 9.27
N ALA A 47 -7.49 4.26 9.61
CA ALA A 47 -7.85 4.57 11.00
C ALA A 47 -8.99 3.70 11.56
N GLY A 48 -9.84 3.13 10.70
CA GLY A 48 -10.97 2.32 11.14
C GLY A 48 -11.65 1.63 9.97
N LEU A 49 -12.44 0.60 10.28
CA LEU A 49 -13.21 -0.17 9.30
C LEU A 49 -14.67 -0.25 9.75
N MET A 50 -15.55 0.49 9.08
CA MET A 50 -16.99 0.36 9.28
C MET A 50 -17.54 -0.69 8.32
N ARG A 51 -18.25 -1.68 8.87
CA ARG A 51 -18.96 -2.71 8.09
C ARG A 51 -20.41 -2.68 8.49
N ARG A 52 -21.31 -2.72 7.50
CA ARG A 52 -22.73 -2.95 7.71
C ARG A 52 -23.07 -4.28 7.03
N TYR A 53 -23.63 -5.20 7.81
CA TYR A 53 -24.14 -6.49 7.32
C TYR A 53 -25.63 -6.38 7.06
#